data_AF-A0A5E5P2I9-F1
#
_entry.id   AF-A0A5E5P2I9-F1
#
_cell.length_a   1.000
_cell.length_b   1.000
_cell.length_c   1.000
_cell.angle_alpha   90.00
_cell.angle_beta   90.00
_cell.angle_gamma   90.00
#
_symmetry.space_group_name_H-M   'P 1'
#
loop_
_entity.id
_entity.type
_entity.pdbx_description
1 polymer ?
#
loop_
_entity_poly.entity_id
_entity_poly.type
_entity_poly.pdbx_seq_one_letter_code
_entity_poly.pdbx_strand_id
1 'polypeptide(L)'
;MGFIPELIDTQSPDPFDGAGWLTCPERMDDAGRRNLPTVSRLICELGEELDQEMPPRVWMAGRFQTVLKHIAAGSQDHYVMGPLVLRASATTWVYVAAFYRNGEWVAQLRVGGTL
;
A
#
# COMPACT_ATOMS: atom_id res chain seq x y z
N MET A 1 13.51 -21.51 2.23
CA MET A 1 14.00 -20.32 1.51
C MET A 1 12.85 -19.79 0.66
N GLY A 2 12.07 -18.85 1.18
CA GLY A 2 11.00 -18.21 0.43
C GLY A 2 11.59 -17.05 -0.38
N PHE A 3 11.53 -17.15 -1.70
CA PHE A 3 11.92 -16.09 -2.62
C PHE A 3 10.98 -14.89 -2.42
N ILE A 4 11.51 -13.75 -1.98
CA ILE A 4 10.88 -12.43 -2.18
C ILE A 4 12.00 -11.51 -2.66
N PRO A 5 12.19 -11.36 -3.99
CA PRO A 5 12.43 -10.02 -4.53
C PRO A 5 12.13 -9.90 -6.04
N GLU A 6 10.87 -9.80 -6.46
CA GLU A 6 10.58 -9.39 -7.86
C GLU A 6 9.35 -8.49 -8.04
N LEU A 7 8.71 -8.09 -6.93
CA LEU A 7 7.59 -7.12 -6.95
C LEU A 7 7.97 -5.76 -6.35
N ILE A 8 9.28 -5.51 -6.24
CA ILE A 8 9.78 -4.14 -6.19
C ILE A 8 10.11 -3.82 -7.63
N ASP A 9 9.11 -3.33 -8.37
CA ASP A 9 9.36 -2.73 -9.65
C ASP A 9 10.40 -1.62 -9.43
N THR A 10 11.63 -1.83 -9.87
CA THR A 10 12.79 -0.95 -9.62
C THR A 10 13.02 0.03 -10.76
N GLN A 11 12.18 0.05 -11.79
CA GLN A 11 12.44 0.81 -13.00
C GLN A 11 11.44 1.95 -13.16
N SER A 12 11.89 3.16 -12.79
CA SER A 12 11.16 4.43 -12.98
C SER A 12 9.81 4.53 -12.24
N PRO A 13 9.36 5.71 -11.80
CA PRO A 13 7.94 5.91 -11.58
C PRO A 13 7.28 5.89 -12.97
N ASP A 14 6.74 4.75 -13.39
CA ASP A 14 5.77 4.75 -14.49
C ASP A 14 4.67 5.78 -14.16
N PRO A 15 4.16 6.54 -15.13
CA PRO A 15 3.08 7.47 -14.90
C PRO A 15 1.89 6.72 -14.32
N PHE A 16 1.58 7.03 -13.06
CA PHE A 16 0.58 6.37 -12.25
C PHE A 16 -0.18 7.45 -11.50
N ASP A 17 -1.42 7.69 -11.91
CA ASP A 17 -2.35 8.58 -11.22
C ASP A 17 -3.35 7.74 -10.42
N GLY A 18 -3.38 7.94 -9.11
CA GLY A 18 -4.34 7.31 -8.21
C GLY A 18 -3.71 6.36 -7.21
N ALA A 19 -4.44 5.29 -6.87
CA ALA A 19 -4.06 4.35 -5.82
C ALA A 19 -4.23 2.89 -6.28
N GLY A 20 -3.22 2.07 -6.00
CA GLY A 20 -3.07 0.71 -6.54
C GLY A 20 -2.75 -0.27 -5.42
N TRP A 21 -3.49 -1.37 -5.38
CA TRP A 21 -3.45 -2.35 -4.31
C TRP A 21 -3.19 -3.75 -4.85
N LEU A 22 -2.00 -4.28 -4.56
CA LEU A 22 -1.65 -5.66 -4.87
C LEU A 22 -1.73 -6.50 -3.60
N THR A 23 -2.42 -7.63 -3.66
CA THR A 23 -2.61 -8.53 -2.50
C THR A 23 -2.35 -9.98 -2.84
N CYS A 24 -1.96 -10.73 -1.82
CA CYS A 24 -1.93 -12.19 -1.79
C CYS A 24 -2.88 -12.69 -0.69
N PRO A 25 -4.20 -12.78 -0.97
CA PRO A 25 -5.21 -13.20 0.01
C PRO A 25 -4.96 -14.57 0.63
N GLU A 26 -4.27 -15.46 -0.09
CA GLU A 26 -3.87 -16.79 0.36
C GLU A 26 -2.87 -16.76 1.51
N ARG A 27 -2.10 -15.67 1.67
CA ARG A 27 -1.14 -15.47 2.77
C ARG A 27 -1.75 -14.72 3.95
N MET A 28 -2.93 -14.14 3.77
CA MET A 28 -3.69 -13.49 4.85
C MET A 28 -4.42 -14.54 5.71
N ASP A 29 -4.79 -14.15 6.92
CA ASP A 29 -5.74 -14.91 7.73
C ASP A 29 -7.20 -14.61 7.31
N ASP A 30 -8.16 -15.30 7.94
CA ASP A 30 -9.58 -15.10 7.65
C ASP A 30 -10.05 -13.67 7.93
N ALA A 31 -9.52 -13.03 8.98
CA ALA A 31 -9.85 -11.63 9.27
C ALA A 31 -9.36 -10.71 8.16
N GLY A 32 -8.08 -10.80 7.78
CA GLY A 32 -7.51 -10.01 6.69
C GLY A 32 -8.28 -10.18 5.37
N ARG A 33 -8.62 -11.42 5.00
CA ARG A 33 -9.42 -11.71 3.80
C ARG A 33 -10.81 -11.07 3.85
N ARG A 34 -11.52 -11.16 4.98
CA ARG A 34 -12.85 -10.56 5.15
C ARG A 34 -12.82 -9.03 5.07
N ASN A 35 -11.70 -8.42 5.46
CA ASN A 35 -11.55 -6.96 5.46
C ASN A 35 -11.13 -6.39 4.09
N LEU A 36 -10.72 -7.23 3.13
CA LEU A 36 -10.26 -6.79 1.81
C LEU A 36 -11.24 -5.85 1.09
N PRO A 37 -12.56 -6.12 1.02
CA PRO A 37 -13.48 -5.20 0.36
C PRO A 37 -13.51 -3.81 0.99
N THR A 38 -13.44 -3.73 2.33
CA THR A 38 -13.37 -2.46 3.05
C THR A 38 -12.07 -1.72 2.76
N VAL A 39 -10.95 -2.45 2.74
CA VAL A 39 -9.63 -1.88 2.44
C VAL A 39 -9.55 -1.39 1.00
N SER A 40 -10.09 -2.15 0.04
CA SER A 40 -10.18 -1.72 -1.36
C SER A 40 -10.96 -0.42 -1.49
N ARG A 41 -12.09 -0.27 -0.78
CA ARG A 41 -12.87 0.98 -0.78
C ARG A 41 -12.06 2.15 -0.22
N LEU A 42 -11.37 1.98 0.90
CA LEU A 42 -10.50 3.02 1.46
C LEU A 42 -9.39 3.46 0.49
N ILE A 43 -8.85 2.53 -0.27
CA ILE A 43 -7.79 2.82 -1.23
C ILE A 43 -8.36 3.59 -2.43
N CYS A 44 -9.55 3.24 -2.90
CA CYS A 44 -10.25 4.03 -3.92
C CYS A 44 -10.53 5.46 -3.43
N GLU A 45 -11.09 5.61 -2.23
CA GLU A 45 -11.35 6.91 -1.60
C GLU A 45 -10.06 7.72 -1.44
N LEU A 46 -8.95 7.07 -1.04
CA LEU A 46 -7.64 7.71 -1.00
C LEU A 46 -7.21 8.21 -2.37
N GLY A 47 -7.44 7.43 -3.45
CA GLY A 47 -7.15 7.86 -4.81
C GLY A 47 -7.96 9.08 -5.25
N GLU A 48 -9.24 9.16 -4.84
CA GLU A 48 -10.13 10.28 -5.14
C GLU A 48 -9.82 11.55 -4.32
N GLU A 49 -9.27 11.40 -3.12
CA GLU A 49 -8.83 12.52 -2.27
C GLU A 49 -7.56 13.20 -2.77
N LEU A 50 -6.79 12.56 -3.65
CA LEU A 50 -5.53 13.11 -4.15
C LEU A 50 -5.83 14.24 -5.14
N ASP A 51 -5.36 15.44 -4.81
CA ASP A 51 -5.21 16.51 -5.78
C ASP A 51 -3.98 16.25 -6.69
N GLN A 52 -3.77 17.12 -7.68
CA GLN A 52 -2.61 17.02 -8.58
C GLN A 52 -1.27 17.30 -7.87
N GLU A 53 -1.27 17.78 -6.62
CA GLU A 53 -0.06 18.07 -5.87
C GLU A 53 0.40 16.86 -5.03
N MET A 54 1.72 16.77 -4.81
CA MET A 54 2.27 15.69 -4.00
C MET A 54 1.93 15.91 -2.51
N PRO A 55 1.17 15.00 -1.86
CA PRO A 55 0.82 15.15 -0.47
C PRO A 55 2.04 14.99 0.45
N PRO A 56 2.06 15.59 1.66
CA PRO A 56 3.15 15.42 2.61
C PRO A 56 3.35 13.95 3.03
N ARG A 57 4.61 13.51 3.13
CA ARG A 57 4.96 12.12 3.51
C ARG A 57 4.33 11.65 4.83
N VAL A 58 4.23 12.54 5.83
CA VAL A 58 3.62 12.23 7.14
C VAL A 58 2.14 11.92 7.00
N TRP A 59 1.43 12.69 6.18
CA TRP A 59 0.02 12.47 5.89
C TRP A 59 -0.17 11.11 5.19
N MET A 60 0.64 10.83 4.18
CA MET A 60 0.58 9.57 3.44
C MET A 60 0.90 8.35 4.32
N ALA A 61 1.89 8.46 5.20
CA ALA A 61 2.20 7.42 6.18
C ALA A 61 1.02 7.11 7.10
N GLY A 62 0.26 8.14 7.51
CA GLY A 62 -0.97 7.97 8.26
C GLY A 62 -2.04 7.18 7.50
N ARG A 63 -2.24 7.49 6.20
CA ARG A 63 -3.19 6.77 5.34
C ARG A 63 -2.83 5.30 5.18
N PHE A 64 -1.56 4.99 4.95
CA PHE A 64 -1.08 3.62 4.84
C PHE A 64 -1.19 2.85 6.17
N GLN A 65 -0.96 3.50 7.31
CA GLN A 65 -1.21 2.90 8.63
C GLN A 65 -2.69 2.62 8.88
N THR A 66 -3.60 3.48 8.40
CA THR A 66 -5.05 3.21 8.46
C THR A 66 -5.42 1.96 7.67
N VAL A 67 -4.85 1.81 6.46
CA VAL A 67 -4.99 0.58 5.66
C VAL A 67 -4.50 -0.65 6.44
N LEU A 68 -3.31 -0.58 7.06
CA LEU A 68 -2.79 -1.67 7.91
C LEU A 68 -3.77 -2.04 9.02
N LYS A 69 -4.29 -1.05 9.75
CA LYS A 69 -5.23 -1.26 10.86
C LYS A 69 -6.52 -1.95 10.40
N HIS A 70 -7.03 -1.61 9.21
CA HIS A 70 -8.23 -2.23 8.68
C HIS A 70 -7.99 -3.65 8.18
N ILE A 71 -6.85 -3.92 7.55
CA ILE A 71 -6.46 -5.29 7.20
C ILE A 71 -6.39 -6.14 8.47
N ALA A 72 -5.69 -5.65 9.49
CA ALA A 72 -5.45 -6.37 10.75
C ALA A 72 -6.67 -6.44 11.68
N ALA A 73 -7.79 -5.77 11.35
CA ALA A 73 -8.93 -5.66 12.25
C ALA A 73 -9.53 -7.03 12.59
N GLY A 74 -9.50 -7.39 13.88
CA GLY A 74 -9.99 -8.67 14.37
C GLY A 74 -9.07 -9.87 14.09
N SER A 75 -7.86 -9.64 13.57
CA SER A 75 -6.84 -10.67 13.44
C SER A 75 -6.11 -10.89 14.77
N GLN A 76 -5.66 -12.12 15.01
CA GLN A 76 -4.71 -12.44 16.09
C GLN A 76 -3.26 -12.42 15.59
N ASP A 77 -3.04 -12.31 14.28
CA ASP A 77 -1.71 -12.29 13.70
C ASP A 77 -1.06 -10.92 13.77
N HIS A 78 0.27 -10.93 13.71
CA HIS A 78 1.04 -9.71 13.73
C HIS A 78 1.16 -9.14 12.32
N TYR A 79 0.32 -8.16 12.03
CA TYR A 79 0.40 -7.36 10.81
C TYR A 79 1.31 -6.15 11.00
N VAL A 80 2.25 -5.96 10.06
CA VAL A 80 3.16 -4.81 10.05
C VAL A 80 3.24 -4.17 8.67
N MET A 81 3.49 -2.87 8.65
CA MET A 81 3.81 -2.11 7.45
C MET A 81 5.32 -1.91 7.39
N GLY A 82 5.91 -2.15 6.22
CA GLY A 82 7.29 -1.80 5.93
C GLY A 82 7.49 -0.28 5.81
N PRO A 83 8.73 0.17 5.56
CA PRO A 83 9.00 1.59 5.36
C PRO A 83 8.18 2.17 4.20
N LEU A 84 7.63 3.37 4.40
CA LEU A 84 7.04 4.14 3.30
C LEU A 84 8.16 4.73 2.45
N VAL A 85 8.22 4.33 1.19
CA VAL A 85 9.19 4.82 0.19
C VAL A 85 8.51 5.84 -0.70
N LEU A 86 9.14 7.00 -0.90
CA LEU A 86 8.75 7.98 -1.91
C LEU A 86 9.70 7.87 -3.10
N ARG A 87 9.14 7.78 -4.29
CA ARG A 87 9.83 7.89 -5.56
C ARG A 87 9.27 9.10 -6.29
N ALA A 88 10.12 10.06 -6.65
CA ALA A 88 9.68 11.25 -7.35
C ALA A 88 10.61 11.55 -8.53
N SER A 89 10.04 12.07 -9.60
CA SER A 89 10.71 12.62 -10.77
C SER A 89 10.28 14.08 -10.96
N ALA A 90 10.69 14.71 -12.07
CA ALA A 90 10.27 16.07 -12.39
C ALA A 90 8.75 16.19 -12.64
N THR A 91 8.08 15.11 -13.03
CA THR A 91 6.67 15.14 -13.46
C THR A 91 5.80 14.12 -12.73
N THR A 92 6.37 13.25 -11.90
CA THR A 92 5.61 12.19 -11.23
C THR A 92 6.09 11.96 -9.81
N TRP A 93 5.20 11.49 -8.96
CA TRP A 93 5.52 11.03 -7.61
C TRP A 93 4.73 9.77 -7.28
N VAL A 94 5.34 8.86 -6.51
CA VAL A 94 4.72 7.61 -6.09
C VAL A 94 5.21 7.24 -4.69
N TYR A 95 4.27 7.06 -3.77
CA TYR A 95 4.46 6.45 -2.45
C TYR A 95 4.19 4.95 -2.51
N VAL A 96 5.07 4.16 -1.91
CA VAL A 96 4.96 2.69 -1.88
C VAL A 96 5.24 2.17 -0.47
N ALA A 97 4.44 1.21 -0.02
CA ALA A 97 4.75 0.41 1.16
C ALA A 97 4.24 -1.04 1.00
N ALA A 98 5.00 -1.96 1.58
CA ALA A 98 4.65 -3.37 1.68
C ALA A 98 4.03 -3.67 3.05
N PHE A 99 3.12 -4.66 3.08
CA PHE A 99 2.42 -5.13 4.26
C PHE A 99 2.78 -6.59 4.48
N TYR A 100 2.99 -6.96 5.74
CA TYR A 100 3.43 -8.29 6.15
C TYR A 100 2.54 -8.82 7.26
N ARG A 101 2.35 -10.13 7.29
CA ARG A 101 1.69 -10.88 8.37
C ARG A 101 2.68 -11.91 8.89
N ASN A 102 3.03 -11.85 10.18
CA ASN A 102 4.01 -12.75 10.81
C ASN A 102 5.35 -12.82 10.03
N GLY A 103 5.76 -11.71 9.41
CA GLY A 103 6.97 -11.62 8.59
C GLY A 103 6.82 -12.07 7.14
N GLU A 104 5.67 -12.61 6.74
CA GLU A 104 5.39 -12.98 5.35
C GLU A 104 4.71 -11.82 4.60
N TRP A 105 5.15 -11.53 3.37
CA TRP A 105 4.54 -10.50 2.54
C TRP A 105 3.13 -10.88 2.11
N VAL A 106 2.16 -9.98 2.33
CA VAL A 106 0.74 -10.19 1.99
C VAL A 106 0.16 -9.14 1.06
N ALA A 107 0.73 -7.93 1.00
CA ALA A 107 0.21 -6.88 0.13
C ALA A 107 1.20 -5.73 -0.12
N GLN A 108 0.92 -4.93 -1.13
CA GLN A 108 1.63 -3.70 -1.44
C GLN A 108 0.64 -2.62 -1.88
N LEU A 109 0.75 -1.43 -1.28
CA LEU A 109 0.01 -0.24 -1.67
C LEU A 109 0.95 0.71 -2.40
N ARG A 110 0.49 1.22 -3.54
CA ARG A 110 1.13 2.28 -4.32
C ARG A 110 0.14 3.43 -4.47
N VAL A 111 0.59 4.65 -4.26
CA VAL A 111 -0.23 5.86 -4.43
C VAL A 111 0.61 6.90 -5.14
N GLY A 112 0.16 7.42 -6.26
CA GLY A 112 0.95 8.33 -7.08
C GLY A 112 0.13 9.33 -7.85
N GLY A 113 0.83 10.30 -8.42
CA GLY A 113 0.25 11.33 -9.27
C GLY A 113 1.30 11.95 -10.20
N THR A 114 0.79 12.62 -11.23
CA THR A 114 1.52 13.41 -12.22
C THR A 114 1.33 14.89 -11.91
N LEU A 115 2.43 15.67 -11.99
CA LEU A 115 2.47 17.12 -11.75
C LEU A 115 2.10 17.93 -13.00
#